data_AF-A0A959YXR5-F1
#
_entry.id   AF-A0A959YXR5-F1
#
_cell.length_a   1.000
_cell.length_b   1.000
_cell.length_c   1.000
_cell.angle_alpha   90.00
_cell.angle_beta   90.00
_cell.angle_gamma   90.00
#
_symmetry.space_group_name_H-M   'P 1'
#
loop_
_entity.id
_entity.type
_entity.pdbx_description
1 polymer ?
#
loop_
_entity_poly.entity_id
_entity_poly.type
_entity_poly.pdbx_seq_one_letter_code
_entity_poly.pdbx_strand_id
1 'polypeptide(L)'
;AEPYTSLGYVHVGDGGNESTTAGVLAATGNDAIVDWVVLELRDANDPTTVVNTRSALLQRDGDIVDTDGSSPVAMMVPDDDY
;
A
#
# COMPACT_ATOMS: atom_id res chain seq x y z
N ALA A 1 -11.07 -4.77 -2.48
CA ALA A 1 -10.67 -3.37 -2.67
C ALA A 1 -10.17 -2.84 -1.34
N GLU A 2 -9.19 -1.95 -1.38
CA GLU A 2 -8.71 -1.19 -0.23
C GLU A 2 -9.86 -0.35 0.38
N PRO A 3 -9.86 -0.10 1.70
CA PRO A 3 -11.00 0.54 2.36
C PRO A 3 -10.97 2.08 2.32
N TYR A 4 -9.80 2.70 2.12
CA TYR A 4 -9.56 4.13 2.38
C TYR A 4 -10.29 5.05 1.41
N THR A 5 -10.43 4.69 0.13
CA THR A 5 -11.27 5.45 -0.81
C THR A 5 -12.72 5.53 -0.33
N SER A 6 -13.26 4.43 0.19
CA SER A 6 -14.63 4.40 0.72
C SER A 6 -14.79 5.17 2.04
N LEU A 7 -13.70 5.33 2.78
CA LEU A 7 -13.63 6.11 4.02
C LEU A 7 -13.39 7.61 3.76
N GLY A 8 -13.22 8.02 2.50
CA GLY A 8 -13.04 9.41 2.09
C GLY A 8 -11.58 9.89 2.06
N TYR A 9 -10.60 8.99 2.18
CA TYR A 9 -9.21 9.34 1.91
C TYR A 9 -9.03 9.63 0.41
N VAL A 10 -8.32 10.71 0.09
CA VAL A 10 -8.04 11.12 -1.30
C VAL A 10 -6.62 10.71 -1.65
N HIS A 11 -6.50 9.74 -2.54
CA HIS A 11 -5.21 9.25 -3.02
C HIS A 11 -4.53 10.24 -3.98
N VAL A 12 -3.20 10.18 -4.03
CA VAL A 12 -2.34 10.88 -4.99
C VAL A 12 -1.63 9.86 -5.86
N GLY A 13 -1.51 10.12 -7.17
CA GLY A 13 -0.81 9.22 -8.09
C GLY A 13 -1.65 8.01 -8.51
N ASP A 14 -1.07 6.81 -8.39
CA ASP A 14 -1.64 5.55 -8.87
C ASP A 14 -2.45 4.76 -7.83
N GLY A 15 -2.51 5.21 -6.58
CA GLY A 15 -3.30 4.57 -5.53
C GLY A 15 -4.81 4.81 -5.56
N GLY A 16 -5.53 4.08 -4.70
CA GLY A 16 -6.98 4.17 -4.49
C GLY A 16 -7.82 3.18 -5.30
N ASN A 17 -7.18 2.25 -6.00
CA ASN A 17 -7.87 1.22 -6.80
C ASN A 17 -7.37 -0.20 -6.49
N GLU A 18 -6.54 -0.34 -5.47
CA GLU A 18 -5.93 -1.59 -5.06
C GLU A 18 -7.00 -2.57 -4.59
N SER A 19 -6.90 -3.81 -5.04
CA SER A 19 -7.76 -4.88 -4.56
C SER A 19 -6.98 -6.17 -4.48
N THR A 20 -7.17 -6.88 -3.38
CA THR A 20 -6.70 -8.25 -3.21
C THR A 20 -7.84 -9.26 -3.42
N THR A 21 -7.53 -10.54 -3.19
CA THR A 21 -8.48 -11.66 -3.30
C THR A 21 -8.73 -12.31 -1.95
N ALA A 22 -9.83 -13.04 -1.81
CA ALA A 22 -10.12 -13.82 -0.61
C ALA A 22 -9.05 -14.90 -0.32
N GLY A 23 -8.38 -15.41 -1.37
CA GLY A 23 -7.30 -16.38 -1.22
C GLY A 23 -6.08 -15.79 -0.51
N VAL A 24 -5.70 -14.57 -0.86
CA VAL A 24 -4.61 -13.82 -0.19
C VAL A 24 -4.96 -13.56 1.27
N LEU A 25 -6.19 -13.13 1.56
CA LEU A 25 -6.66 -12.89 2.93
C LEU A 25 -6.81 -14.16 3.77
N ALA A 26 -6.88 -15.34 3.15
CA ALA A 26 -6.96 -16.62 3.82
C ALA A 26 -5.58 -17.20 4.19
N ALA A 27 -4.47 -16.52 3.84
CA ALA A 27 -3.13 -16.91 4.26
C ALA A 27 -3.03 -17.03 5.80
N THR A 28 -2.22 -17.98 6.27
CA THR A 28 -2.02 -18.25 7.70
C THR A 28 -0.54 -18.28 8.04
N GLY A 29 -0.18 -18.35 9.32
CA GLY A 29 1.22 -18.30 9.76
C GLY A 29 1.78 -16.88 9.81
N ASN A 30 3.06 -16.72 9.50
CA ASN A 30 3.76 -15.44 9.57
C ASN A 30 3.28 -14.47 8.47
N ASP A 31 3.10 -14.99 7.27
CA ASP A 31 2.73 -14.20 6.08
C ASP A 31 1.22 -13.90 6.00
N ALA A 32 0.45 -14.21 7.04
CA ALA A 32 -0.99 -13.95 7.06
C ALA A 32 -1.26 -12.45 7.04
N ILE A 33 -2.18 -12.02 6.17
CA ILE A 33 -2.59 -10.63 6.11
C ILE A 33 -3.39 -10.27 7.37
N VAL A 34 -2.99 -9.19 8.04
CA VAL A 34 -3.64 -8.70 9.26
C VAL A 34 -4.34 -7.36 9.08
N ASP A 35 -3.92 -6.54 8.11
CA ASP A 35 -4.54 -5.25 7.85
C ASP A 35 -4.26 -4.74 6.42
N TRP A 36 -4.99 -3.70 6.02
CA TRP A 36 -4.58 -2.77 4.99
C TRP A 36 -3.78 -1.63 5.62
N VAL A 37 -2.89 -1.04 4.83
CA VAL A 37 -2.17 0.19 5.18
C VAL A 37 -2.13 1.13 3.98
N VAL A 38 -2.10 2.45 4.21
CA VAL A 38 -1.74 3.43 3.18
C VAL A 38 -0.28 3.80 3.35
N LEU A 39 0.49 3.72 2.27
CA LEU A 39 1.83 4.25 2.17
C LEU A 39 1.79 5.58 1.42
N GLU A 40 2.54 6.56 1.92
CA GLU A 40 2.74 7.84 1.27
C GLU A 40 4.22 8.00 0.93
N LEU A 41 4.52 8.20 -0.34
CA LEU A 41 5.82 8.68 -0.80
C LEU A 41 5.79 10.20 -0.81
N ARG A 42 6.73 10.83 -0.13
CA ARG A 42 6.77 12.28 0.07
C ARG A 42 7.98 12.86 -0.65
N ASP A 43 7.92 14.17 -0.91
CA ASP A 43 9.04 14.88 -1.52
C ASP A 43 10.20 14.97 -0.52
N ALA A 44 11.42 14.71 -1.00
CA ALA A 44 12.63 14.69 -0.18
C ALA A 44 12.98 16.05 0.45
N ASN A 45 12.65 17.14 -0.24
CA ASN A 45 12.96 18.51 0.18
C ASN A 45 11.80 19.15 0.96
N ASP A 46 10.56 18.76 0.67
CA ASP A 46 9.36 19.19 1.39
C ASP A 46 8.44 18.00 1.75
N PRO A 47 8.58 17.42 2.95
CA PRO A 47 7.79 16.25 3.35
C PRO A 47 6.31 16.57 3.57
N THR A 48 5.86 17.82 3.42
CA THR A 48 4.42 18.15 3.41
C THR A 48 3.78 17.84 2.06
N THR A 49 4.58 17.69 1.00
CA THR A 49 4.13 17.31 -0.34
C THR A 49 4.14 15.79 -0.48
N VAL A 50 2.96 15.20 -0.64
CA VAL A 50 2.79 13.78 -0.99
C VAL A 50 2.87 13.65 -2.50
N VAL A 51 3.83 12.87 -2.99
CA VAL A 51 4.10 12.67 -4.43
C VAL A 51 3.29 11.50 -4.97
N ASN A 52 3.10 10.47 -4.15
CA ASN A 52 2.35 9.27 -4.50
C ASN A 52 1.79 8.61 -3.23
N THR A 53 0.65 7.94 -3.36
CA THR A 53 0.08 7.09 -2.32
C THR A 53 -0.24 5.72 -2.88
N ARG A 54 -0.07 4.68 -2.07
CA ARG A 54 -0.45 3.32 -2.42
C ARG A 54 -1.03 2.57 -1.24
N SER A 55 -2.14 1.87 -1.45
CA SER A 55 -2.71 0.96 -0.44
C SER A 55 -2.04 -0.41 -0.55
N ALA A 56 -1.54 -0.94 0.55
CA ALA A 56 -0.78 -2.18 0.64
C ALA A 56 -1.32 -3.08 1.76
N LEU A 57 -0.82 -4.31 1.82
CA LEU A 57 -1.21 -5.31 2.81
C LEU A 57 -0.13 -5.45 3.88
N LEU A 58 -0.54 -5.46 5.15
CA LEU A 58 0.34 -5.74 6.29
C LEU A 58 0.27 -7.24 6.65
N GLN A 59 1.42 -7.89 6.71
CA GLN A 59 1.58 -9.27 7.18
C GLN A 59 1.80 -9.33 8.70
N ARG A 60 1.53 -10.50 9.31
CA ARG A 60 1.58 -10.69 10.78
C ARG A 60 2.99 -10.58 11.35
N ASP A 61 4.00 -10.91 10.57
CA ASP A 61 5.41 -10.75 10.94
C ASP A 61 5.95 -9.32 10.73
N GLY A 62 5.14 -8.43 10.14
CA GLY A 62 5.43 -7.01 10.03
C GLY A 62 5.82 -6.55 8.63
N ASP A 63 5.92 -7.45 7.66
CA ASP A 63 6.22 -7.09 6.28
C ASP A 63 5.01 -6.38 5.62
N ILE A 64 5.32 -5.41 4.76
CA ILE A 64 4.33 -4.72 3.94
C ILE A 64 4.52 -5.15 2.50
N VAL A 65 3.48 -5.74 1.92
CA VAL A 65 3.48 -6.36 0.59
C VAL A 65 2.38 -5.79 -0.28
N ASP A 66 2.53 -5.95 -1.59
CA ASP A 66 1.51 -5.57 -2.56
C ASP A 66 0.26 -6.47 -2.46
N THR A 67 -0.76 -6.17 -3.26
CA THR A 67 -2.08 -6.81 -3.21
C THR A 67 -2.10 -8.30 -3.54
N ASP A 68 -1.01 -8.85 -4.08
CA ASP A 68 -0.83 -10.28 -4.27
C ASP A 68 -0.42 -11.04 -2.99
N GLY A 69 -0.09 -10.30 -1.92
CA GLY A 69 0.29 -10.84 -0.62
C GLY A 69 1.73 -11.30 -0.50
N SER A 70 2.62 -11.00 -1.45
CA SER A 70 4.02 -11.42 -1.37
C SER A 70 5.03 -10.51 -2.08
N SER A 71 4.63 -9.83 -3.16
CA SER A 71 5.53 -8.94 -3.89
C SER A 71 5.85 -7.70 -3.07
N PRO A 72 7.07 -7.13 -3.18
CA PRO A 72 7.35 -5.81 -2.66
C PRO A 72 6.40 -4.77 -3.25
N VAL A 73 6.07 -3.76 -2.46
CA VAL A 73 5.22 -2.66 -2.93
C VAL A 73 5.97 -1.83 -3.98
N ALA A 74 5.33 -1.60 -5.13
CA ALA A 74 5.85 -0.76 -6.20
C ALA A 74 4.96 0.47 -6.41
N MET A 75 5.58 1.65 -6.60
CA MET A 75 4.90 2.90 -6.93
C MET A 75 5.41 3.40 -8.28
N MET A 76 4.52 3.78 -9.19
CA MET A 76 4.92 4.30 -10.51
C MET A 76 5.25 5.79 -10.45
N VAL A 77 6.45 6.10 -9.95
CA VAL A 77 7.02 7.46 -9.93
C VAL A 77 8.36 7.50 -10.69
N PRO A 78 8.81 8.67 -11.18
CA PRO A 78 10.18 8.83 -11.66
C PRO A 78 11.21 8.46 -10.60
N ASP A 79 12.44 8.08 -10.98
CA ASP A 79 13.52 7.85 -10.01
C ASP A 79 13.94 9.18 -9.35
N ASP A 80 13.99 9.23 -8.01
CA ASP A 80 14.46 10.37 -7.21
C ASP A 80 14.84 9.92 -5.78
N ASP A 81 15.46 10.81 -5.00
CA ASP A 81 15.91 10.55 -3.61
C ASP A 81 14.80 10.78 -2.55
N TYR A 82 13.53 10.51 -2.90
CA TYR A 82 12.32 10.72 -2.08
C TYR A 82 12.46 10.43 -0.58
#